data_AF-A0A2N3F9S7-F1
#
_entry.id   AF-A0A2N3F9S7-F1
#
_cell.length_a   1.000
_cell.length_b   1.000
_cell.length_c   1.000
_cell.angle_alpha   90.00
_cell.angle_beta   90.00
_cell.angle_gamma   90.00
#
_symmetry.space_group_name_H-M   'P 1'
#
loop_
_entity.id
_entity.type
_entity.pdbx_description
1 polymer ?
#
loop_
_entity_poly.entity_id
_entity_poly.type
_entity_poly.pdbx_seq_one_letter_code
_entity_poly.pdbx_strand_id
1 'polypeptide(L)'
;MAVQTLDQLNLETRLILEKFLDSVSLNMRSSNADVTQETVAALTGDLLGELDADSTPSDAHRVLDRLGAARSFGSAVDQLSTRAAGTFLGVPYDVRLPTAERLAGRLWDPRNPRVFVPRVFGAGWDINFGAIAVSLRLIEPDSEDEPFAAVPVDVFLKALSVPLAMTAAIGLSYGVLRGELPDQLPSHWNFAGHPDDMWSTTAMFLATFGLAALPTVWAAWSTLKQRSALARGATIGLASFAASLACGVWLLSLITVGGGPQAWWIPLAVILPSFVVTLVVFAALARIGRSAELKRDLEDAPDGRDHR
;
A
#
# COMPACT_ATOMS: atom_id res chain seq x y z
N MET A 1 4.21 39.76 -30.54
CA MET A 1 2.99 39.75 -31.40
C MET A 1 1.96 38.93 -30.67
N ALA A 2 0.71 39.41 -30.54
CA ALA A 2 -0.34 38.64 -29.89
C ALA A 2 -0.62 37.36 -30.70
N VAL A 3 -0.54 36.21 -30.04
CA VAL A 3 -0.78 34.91 -30.67
C VAL A 3 -2.29 34.72 -30.85
N GLN A 4 -2.72 34.27 -32.04
CA GLN A 4 -4.14 34.06 -32.34
C GLN A 4 -4.54 32.59 -32.36
N THR A 5 -3.58 31.67 -32.47
CA THR A 5 -3.81 30.23 -32.45
C THR A 5 -2.71 29.50 -31.69
N LEU A 6 -3.04 28.40 -31.02
CA LEU A 6 -2.08 27.57 -30.26
C LEU A 6 -0.91 27.07 -31.12
N ASP A 7 -1.10 26.94 -32.44
CA ASP A 7 -0.07 26.53 -33.39
C ASP A 7 1.09 27.54 -33.51
N GLN A 8 0.88 28.79 -33.10
CA GLN A 8 1.90 29.85 -33.17
C GLN A 8 2.78 29.90 -31.91
N LEU A 9 2.48 29.09 -30.90
CA LEU A 9 3.30 28.93 -29.70
C LEU A 9 4.42 27.92 -29.95
N ASN A 10 5.49 28.04 -29.17
CA ASN A 10 6.49 26.99 -29.05
C ASN A 10 5.83 25.64 -28.71
N LEU A 11 6.31 24.55 -29.32
CA LEU A 11 5.79 23.19 -29.22
C LEU A 11 5.59 22.74 -27.76
N GLU A 12 6.56 22.99 -26.89
CA GLU A 12 6.47 22.59 -25.47
C GLU A 12 5.37 23.35 -24.72
N THR A 13 5.27 24.66 -24.95
CA THR A 13 4.25 25.54 -24.38
C THR A 13 2.86 25.16 -24.86
N ARG A 14 2.73 24.87 -26.15
CA ARG A 14 1.51 24.38 -26.79
C ARG A 14 1.00 23.08 -26.16
N LEU A 15 1.87 22.07 -26.00
CA LEU A 15 1.50 20.77 -25.45
C LEU A 15 0.94 20.86 -24.03
N ILE A 16 1.47 21.77 -23.22
CA ILE A 16 1.00 22.01 -21.85
C ILE A 16 -0.44 22.56 -21.87
N LEU A 17 -0.70 23.55 -22.73
CA LEU A 17 -2.01 24.19 -22.85
C LEU A 17 -3.06 23.27 -23.48
N GLU A 18 -2.71 22.50 -24.51
CA GLU A 18 -3.59 21.51 -25.12
C GLU A 18 -4.02 20.46 -24.10
N LYS A 19 -3.06 19.92 -23.33
CA LYS A 19 -3.36 18.94 -22.27
C LYS A 19 -4.29 19.52 -21.19
N PHE A 20 -4.12 20.79 -20.85
CA PHE A 20 -5.00 21.48 -19.92
C PHE A 20 -6.41 21.65 -20.49
N LEU A 21 -6.55 22.20 -21.70
CA LEU A 21 -7.85 22.40 -22.36
C LEU A 21 -8.59 21.07 -22.60
N ASP A 22 -7.87 20.01 -22.95
CA ASP A 22 -8.42 18.66 -23.07
C ASP A 22 -8.96 18.16 -21.73
N SER A 23 -8.21 18.36 -20.64
CA SER A 23 -8.66 17.98 -19.29
C SER A 23 -9.91 18.74 -18.85
N VAL A 24 -10.00 20.03 -19.19
CA VAL A 24 -11.17 20.89 -18.91
C VAL A 24 -12.37 20.39 -19.71
N SER A 25 -12.19 20.12 -21.01
CA SER A 25 -13.27 19.65 -21.88
C SER A 25 -13.80 18.27 -21.47
N LEU A 26 -12.91 17.33 -21.08
CA LEU A 26 -13.28 16.00 -20.59
C LEU A 26 -14.06 16.08 -19.28
N ASN A 27 -13.59 16.89 -18.33
CA ASN A 27 -14.27 17.07 -17.05
C ASN A 27 -15.65 17.70 -17.22
N MET A 28 -15.78 18.70 -18.08
CA MET A 28 -17.05 19.38 -18.33
C MET A 28 -18.07 18.50 -19.06
N ARG A 29 -17.63 17.70 -20.05
CA ARG A 29 -18.49 16.69 -20.71
C ARG A 29 -19.03 15.65 -19.73
N SER A 30 -18.24 15.29 -18.72
CA SER A 30 -18.66 14.32 -17.69
C SER A 30 -19.61 14.88 -16.62
N SER A 31 -19.77 16.21 -16.55
CA SER A 31 -20.56 16.90 -15.52
C SER A 31 -21.98 17.27 -15.99
N ASN A 32 -22.35 16.96 -17.24
CA ASN A 32 -23.64 17.34 -17.83
C ASN A 32 -23.98 18.85 -17.67
N ALA A 33 -22.94 19.68 -17.53
CA ALA A 33 -23.08 21.12 -17.53
C ALA A 33 -23.36 21.53 -18.98
N ASP A 34 -24.45 22.27 -19.19
CA ASP A 34 -24.80 22.81 -20.50
C ASP A 34 -23.74 23.85 -20.88
N VAL A 35 -22.72 23.42 -21.61
CA VAL A 35 -21.57 24.26 -21.96
C VAL A 35 -21.28 24.16 -23.44
N THR A 36 -21.53 25.29 -24.10
CA THR A 36 -21.32 25.56 -25.51
C THR A 36 -19.83 25.61 -25.84
N GLN A 37 -19.45 25.26 -27.08
CA GLN A 37 -18.07 25.46 -27.61
C GLN A 37 -17.52 26.87 -27.34
N GLU A 38 -18.40 27.84 -27.13
CA GLU A 38 -18.14 29.23 -26.77
C GLU A 38 -17.34 29.40 -25.47
N THR A 39 -17.55 28.58 -24.42
CA THR A 39 -16.79 28.72 -23.16
C THR A 39 -15.36 28.23 -23.29
N VAL A 40 -15.15 27.14 -24.02
CA VAL A 40 -13.79 26.65 -24.34
C VAL A 40 -13.07 27.64 -25.26
N ALA A 41 -13.79 28.24 -26.21
CA ALA A 41 -13.25 29.27 -27.09
C ALA A 41 -12.88 30.55 -26.32
N ALA A 42 -13.71 30.97 -25.36
CA ALA A 42 -13.43 32.13 -24.50
C ALA A 42 -12.17 31.90 -23.64
N LEU A 43 -12.08 30.74 -22.97
CA LEU A 43 -10.89 30.38 -22.18
C LEU A 43 -9.62 30.28 -23.04
N THR A 44 -9.75 29.75 -24.26
CA THR A 44 -8.63 29.70 -25.22
C THR A 44 -8.21 31.11 -25.63
N GLY A 45 -9.17 32.01 -25.85
CA GLY A 45 -8.91 33.42 -26.15
C GLY A 45 -8.16 34.13 -25.03
N ASP A 46 -8.57 33.93 -23.78
CA ASP A 46 -7.90 34.52 -22.60
C ASP A 46 -6.46 34.01 -22.44
N LEU A 47 -6.23 32.71 -22.65
CA LEU A 47 -4.89 32.11 -22.63
C LEU A 47 -3.98 32.68 -23.72
N LEU A 48 -4.50 32.84 -24.93
CA LEU A 48 -3.74 33.36 -26.07
C LEU A 48 -3.51 34.88 -25.96
N GLY A 49 -4.35 35.60 -25.22
CA GLY A 49 -4.18 37.02 -24.94
C GLY A 49 -3.00 37.33 -24.00
N GLU A 50 -2.62 36.39 -23.15
CA GLU A 50 -1.51 36.54 -22.19
C GLU A 50 -0.18 35.91 -22.65
N LEU A 51 -0.18 35.16 -23.77
CA LEU A 51 0.99 34.45 -24.28
C LEU A 51 1.42 34.97 -25.65
N ASP A 52 2.73 34.91 -25.90
CA ASP A 52 3.36 35.26 -27.18
C ASP A 52 4.10 34.06 -27.80
N ALA A 53 4.56 34.21 -29.04
CA ALA A 53 5.20 33.12 -29.79
C ALA A 53 6.49 32.61 -29.13
N ASP A 54 7.17 33.47 -28.37
CA ASP A 54 8.43 33.17 -27.67
C ASP A 54 8.20 32.71 -26.22
N SER A 55 6.93 32.58 -25.80
CA SER A 55 6.56 32.24 -24.43
C SER A 55 7.07 30.86 -24.04
N THR A 56 7.72 30.82 -22.88
CA THR A 56 8.32 29.59 -22.35
C THR A 56 7.28 28.74 -21.61
N PRO A 57 7.58 27.45 -21.37
CA PRO A 57 6.75 26.62 -20.50
C PRO A 57 6.46 27.26 -19.14
N SER A 58 7.41 28.00 -18.57
CA SER A 58 7.25 28.70 -17.29
C SER A 58 6.25 29.85 -17.35
N ASP A 59 6.13 30.52 -18.51
CA ASP A 59 5.13 31.57 -18.72
C ASP A 59 3.71 30.98 -18.80
N ALA A 60 3.55 29.84 -19.48
CA ALA A 60 2.28 29.11 -19.52
C ALA A 60 1.82 28.68 -18.11
N HIS A 61 2.71 28.14 -17.28
CA HIS A 61 2.36 27.78 -15.90
C HIS A 61 1.94 29.00 -15.08
N ARG A 62 2.59 30.15 -15.26
CA ARG A 62 2.24 31.40 -14.56
C ARG A 62 0.85 31.92 -14.95
N VAL A 63 0.50 31.85 -16.23
CA VAL A 63 -0.83 32.26 -16.73
C VAL A 63 -1.90 31.30 -16.21
N LEU A 64 -1.65 29.99 -16.24
CA LEU A 64 -2.56 28.98 -15.69
C LEU A 64 -2.80 29.19 -14.18
N ASP A 65 -1.76 29.49 -13.41
CA ASP A 65 -1.88 29.79 -11.98
C ASP A 65 -2.71 31.05 -11.71
N ARG A 66 -2.56 32.11 -12.52
CA ARG A 66 -3.37 33.35 -12.41
C ARG A 66 -4.85 33.11 -12.72
N LEU A 67 -5.14 32.32 -13.76
CA LEU A 67 -6.51 31.99 -14.17
C LEU A 67 -7.22 31.02 -13.21
N GLY A 68 -6.56 30.64 -12.11
CA GLY A 68 -7.13 29.75 -11.11
C GLY A 68 -7.19 28.28 -11.54
N ALA A 69 -6.41 27.91 -12.57
CA ALA A 69 -6.32 26.53 -13.07
C ALA A 69 -5.89 25.55 -11.96
N ALA A 70 -5.06 25.97 -11.01
CA ALA A 70 -4.70 25.15 -9.85
C ALA A 70 -5.90 24.81 -8.95
N ARG A 71 -6.93 25.68 -8.86
CA ARG A 71 -8.15 25.41 -8.09
C ARG A 71 -9.15 24.59 -8.87
N SER A 72 -9.34 24.81 -10.17
CA SER A 72 -10.25 24.01 -11.00
C SER A 72 -9.69 22.63 -11.30
N PHE A 73 -8.38 22.51 -11.56
CA PHE A 73 -7.66 21.24 -11.66
C PHE A 73 -7.55 20.57 -10.30
N GLY A 74 -7.27 21.31 -9.22
CA GLY A 74 -7.29 20.80 -7.85
C GLY A 74 -8.66 20.25 -7.44
N SER A 75 -9.74 20.98 -7.73
CA SER A 75 -11.12 20.52 -7.45
C SER A 75 -11.57 19.40 -8.39
N ALA A 76 -11.09 19.37 -9.63
CA ALA A 76 -11.40 18.28 -10.57
C ALA A 76 -10.63 17.00 -10.18
N VAL A 77 -9.37 17.12 -9.78
CA VAL A 77 -8.56 16.02 -9.22
C VAL A 77 -9.15 15.54 -7.90
N ASP A 78 -9.62 16.45 -7.05
CA ASP A 78 -10.29 16.12 -5.80
C ASP A 78 -11.63 15.42 -6.05
N GLN A 79 -12.46 15.92 -6.97
CA GLN A 79 -13.72 15.28 -7.39
C GLN A 79 -13.52 13.92 -8.09
N LEU A 80 -12.48 13.78 -8.92
CA LEU A 80 -12.08 12.49 -9.49
C LEU A 80 -11.57 11.53 -8.40
N SER A 81 -10.87 12.05 -7.39
CA SER A 81 -10.44 11.29 -6.22
C SER A 81 -11.61 10.89 -5.32
N THR A 82 -12.66 11.70 -5.21
CA THR A 82 -13.91 11.37 -4.49
C THR A 82 -14.75 10.36 -5.26
N ARG A 83 -14.73 10.36 -6.60
CA ARG A 83 -15.37 9.29 -7.40
C ARG A 83 -14.64 7.97 -7.29
N ALA A 84 -13.32 8.00 -7.04
CA ALA A 84 -12.49 6.81 -6.91
C ALA A 84 -12.62 6.10 -5.54
N ALA A 85 -13.24 6.73 -4.53
CA ALA A 85 -13.44 6.12 -3.22
C ALA A 85 -14.85 6.40 -2.69
N GLY A 86 -15.56 5.37 -2.21
CA GLY A 86 -16.94 5.52 -1.78
C GLY A 86 -17.44 4.32 -0.98
N THR A 87 -18.76 4.23 -0.82
CA THR A 87 -19.42 3.10 -0.17
C THR A 87 -20.50 2.55 -1.07
N PHE A 88 -20.48 1.24 -1.32
CA PHE A 88 -21.53 0.52 -2.04
C PHE A 88 -22.15 -0.53 -1.11
N LEU A 89 -23.45 -0.44 -0.85
CA LEU A 89 -24.17 -1.33 0.09
C LEU A 89 -23.50 -1.45 1.48
N GLY A 90 -22.93 -0.36 1.98
CA GLY A 90 -22.20 -0.34 3.25
C GLY A 90 -20.77 -0.91 3.19
N VAL A 91 -20.34 -1.43 2.04
CA VAL A 91 -18.95 -1.87 1.79
C VAL A 91 -18.15 -0.70 1.24
N PRO A 92 -17.07 -0.26 1.92
CA PRO A 92 -16.21 0.77 1.37
C PRO A 92 -15.42 0.24 0.17
N TYR A 93 -15.17 1.08 -0.81
CA TYR A 93 -14.31 0.78 -1.95
C TYR A 93 -13.37 1.94 -2.25
N ASP A 94 -12.19 1.61 -2.79
CA ASP A 94 -11.19 2.57 -3.25
C ASP A 94 -10.48 2.01 -4.50
N VAL A 95 -10.56 2.68 -5.65
CA VAL A 95 -9.91 2.23 -6.90
C VAL A 95 -8.58 2.95 -7.17
N ARG A 96 -8.06 3.72 -6.20
CA ARG A 96 -6.78 4.41 -6.33
C ARG A 96 -5.63 3.42 -6.17
N LEU A 97 -4.69 3.42 -7.13
CA LEU A 97 -3.49 2.59 -7.05
C LEU A 97 -2.83 2.73 -5.65
N PRO A 98 -2.59 1.62 -4.95
CA PRO A 98 -2.04 1.66 -3.60
C PRO A 98 -0.59 2.13 -3.65
N THR A 99 -0.20 2.98 -2.70
CA THR A 99 1.21 3.31 -2.45
C THR A 99 1.67 2.64 -1.16
N ALA A 100 2.98 2.43 -1.03
CA ALA A 100 3.54 1.82 0.18
C ALA A 100 3.24 2.66 1.43
N GLU A 101 3.30 4.00 1.36
CA GLU A 101 2.95 4.85 2.50
C GLU A 101 1.46 4.76 2.87
N ARG A 102 0.56 4.73 1.88
CA ARG A 102 -0.89 4.60 2.15
C ARG A 102 -1.24 3.25 2.75
N LEU A 103 -0.66 2.18 2.22
CA LEU A 103 -0.82 0.84 2.78
C LEU A 103 -0.32 0.82 4.22
N ALA A 104 0.84 1.40 4.47
CA ALA A 104 1.44 1.43 5.79
C ALA A 104 0.62 2.20 6.83
N GLY A 105 0.16 3.41 6.50
CA GLY A 105 -0.69 4.20 7.40
C GLY A 105 -2.07 3.58 7.63
N ARG A 106 -2.49 2.60 6.82
CA ARG A 106 -3.75 1.86 7.02
C ARG A 106 -3.59 0.59 7.83
N LEU A 107 -2.46 -0.11 7.65
CA LEU A 107 -2.13 -1.30 8.42
C LEU A 107 -1.61 -0.96 9.83
N TRP A 108 -1.00 0.21 10.01
CA TRP A 108 -0.41 0.61 11.28
C TRP A 108 -0.70 2.08 11.61
N ASP A 109 -1.78 2.30 12.38
CA ASP A 109 -2.16 3.60 12.94
C ASP A 109 -2.58 3.42 14.41
N PRO A 110 -1.64 3.48 15.37
CA PRO A 110 -1.93 3.31 16.80
C PRO A 110 -2.86 4.38 17.38
N ARG A 111 -2.93 5.57 16.77
CA ARG A 111 -3.76 6.69 17.21
C ARG A 111 -5.23 6.50 16.84
N ASN A 112 -5.50 5.71 15.80
CA ASN A 112 -6.85 5.37 15.39
C ASN A 112 -7.36 4.11 16.10
N PRO A 113 -8.38 4.20 16.97
CA PRO A 113 -8.88 3.04 17.73
C PRO A 113 -9.66 2.02 16.89
N ARG A 114 -9.96 2.31 15.62
CA ARG A 114 -10.74 1.41 14.77
C ARG A 114 -9.87 0.27 14.25
N VAL A 115 -10.25 -0.97 14.58
CA VAL A 115 -9.60 -2.18 14.06
C VAL A 115 -9.90 -2.40 12.58
N PHE A 116 -11.15 -2.22 12.16
CA PHE A 116 -11.55 -2.34 10.76
C PHE A 116 -11.54 -0.95 10.11
N VAL A 117 -10.75 -0.79 9.06
CA VAL A 117 -10.64 0.47 8.31
C VAL A 117 -10.96 0.23 6.83
N PRO A 118 -11.48 1.22 6.10
CA PRO A 118 -11.67 1.10 4.65
C PRO A 118 -10.38 0.67 3.95
N ARG A 119 -10.50 -0.29 3.03
CA ARG A 119 -9.37 -0.87 2.31
C ARG A 119 -8.62 0.17 1.47
N VAL A 120 -7.29 0.03 1.37
CA VAL A 120 -6.41 0.95 0.61
C VAL A 120 -6.68 0.86 -0.90
N PHE A 121 -7.02 -0.33 -1.38
CA PHE A 121 -7.34 -0.59 -2.78
C PHE A 121 -8.29 -1.79 -2.95
N GLY A 122 -9.32 -1.63 -3.76
CA GLY A 122 -10.42 -2.57 -3.95
C GLY A 122 -11.59 -2.30 -3.01
N ALA A 123 -12.46 -3.30 -2.84
CA ALA A 123 -13.61 -3.24 -1.94
C ALA A 123 -13.35 -4.01 -0.64
N GLY A 124 -13.89 -3.50 0.47
CA GLY A 124 -13.87 -4.14 1.77
C GLY A 124 -13.04 -3.40 2.82
N TRP A 125 -12.61 -4.15 3.83
CA TRP A 125 -11.90 -3.61 4.99
C TRP A 125 -10.48 -4.16 5.06
N ASP A 126 -9.59 -3.32 5.55
CA ASP A 126 -8.26 -3.70 6.04
C ASP A 126 -8.27 -3.70 7.56
N ILE A 127 -7.22 -4.31 8.14
CA ILE A 127 -7.02 -4.39 9.58
C ILE A 127 -5.95 -3.41 10.00
N ASN A 128 -6.29 -2.53 10.92
CA ASN A 128 -5.33 -1.69 11.63
C ASN A 128 -4.72 -2.47 12.79
N PHE A 129 -3.51 -2.97 12.59
CA PHE A 129 -2.74 -3.70 13.59
C PHE A 129 -2.29 -2.80 14.76
N GLY A 130 -2.17 -1.49 14.54
CA GLY A 130 -1.87 -0.52 15.60
C GLY A 130 -2.98 -0.50 16.65
N ALA A 131 -4.25 -0.44 16.22
CA ALA A 131 -5.41 -0.51 17.10
C ALA A 131 -5.45 -1.81 17.91
N ILE A 132 -5.12 -2.95 17.29
CA ILE A 132 -5.04 -4.25 17.98
C ILE A 132 -3.90 -4.25 19.01
N ALA A 133 -2.73 -3.75 18.64
CA ALA A 133 -1.57 -3.69 19.52
C ALA A 133 -1.85 -2.82 20.77
N VAL A 134 -2.49 -1.65 20.59
CA VAL A 134 -2.96 -0.80 21.69
C VAL A 134 -3.99 -1.52 22.55
N SER A 135 -4.98 -2.17 21.93
CA SER A 135 -6.04 -2.89 22.66
C SER A 135 -5.49 -4.02 23.52
N LEU A 136 -4.41 -4.68 23.07
CA LEU A 136 -3.68 -5.71 23.80
C LEU A 136 -2.62 -5.16 24.76
N ARG A 137 -2.52 -3.84 24.91
CA ARG A 137 -1.50 -3.15 25.73
C ARG A 137 -0.06 -3.52 25.32
N LEU A 138 0.14 -3.82 24.04
CA LEU A 138 1.46 -4.09 23.51
C LEU A 138 2.27 -2.80 23.30
N ILE A 139 1.58 -1.72 22.94
CA ILE A 139 2.13 -0.38 22.71
C ILE A 139 1.19 0.68 23.30
N GLU A 140 1.68 1.91 23.41
CA GLU A 140 0.88 3.08 23.79
C GLU A 140 0.41 3.83 22.53
N PRO A 141 -0.80 4.43 22.50
CA PRO A 141 -1.34 5.08 21.29
C PRO A 141 -0.45 6.20 20.73
N ASP A 142 0.21 6.94 21.62
CA ASP A 142 1.08 8.07 21.30
C ASP A 142 2.56 7.71 21.50
N SER A 143 2.92 6.42 21.37
CA SER A 143 4.30 5.98 21.59
C SER A 143 5.28 6.48 20.55
N GLU A 144 4.83 6.83 19.35
CA GLU A 144 5.69 7.28 18.24
C GLU A 144 5.02 8.43 17.49
N ASP A 145 5.78 9.48 17.15
CA ASP A 145 5.29 10.58 16.32
C ASP A 145 5.23 10.21 14.84
N GLU A 146 6.28 9.55 14.36
CA GLU A 146 6.36 8.95 13.04
C GLU A 146 6.59 7.44 13.19
N PRO A 147 5.69 6.58 12.68
CA PRO A 147 5.78 5.15 12.91
C PRO A 147 7.09 4.54 12.41
N PHE A 148 7.71 3.76 13.28
CA PHE A 148 8.99 3.08 13.07
C PHE A 148 10.17 4.00 12.76
N ALA A 149 10.05 5.32 12.83
CA ALA A 149 11.13 6.25 12.44
C ALA A 149 12.40 6.07 13.27
N ALA A 150 12.24 5.74 14.55
CA ALA A 150 13.35 5.45 15.46
C ALA A 150 13.95 4.04 15.29
N VAL A 151 13.38 3.18 14.43
CA VAL A 151 13.85 1.80 14.27
C VAL A 151 15.16 1.76 13.48
N PRO A 152 16.24 1.19 14.04
CA PRO A 152 17.50 1.02 13.32
C PRO A 152 17.38 0.14 12.08
N VAL A 153 18.18 0.43 11.04
CA VAL A 153 18.13 -0.30 9.76
C VAL A 153 18.45 -1.80 9.92
N ASP A 154 19.36 -2.16 10.83
CA ASP A 154 19.70 -3.55 11.12
C ASP A 154 18.51 -4.32 11.71
N VAL A 155 17.60 -3.65 12.42
CA VAL A 155 16.38 -4.25 12.96
C VAL A 155 15.40 -4.57 11.83
N PHE A 156 15.24 -3.70 10.84
CA PHE A 156 14.45 -4.02 9.63
C PHE A 156 15.05 -5.20 8.86
N LEU A 157 16.38 -5.23 8.72
CA LEU A 157 17.07 -6.36 8.07
C LEU A 157 16.89 -7.67 8.85
N LYS A 158 16.92 -7.63 10.18
CA LYS A 158 16.61 -8.79 11.03
C LYS A 158 15.15 -9.20 10.89
N ALA A 159 14.21 -8.26 10.83
CA ALA A 159 12.78 -8.55 10.69
C ALA A 159 12.45 -9.24 9.35
N LEU A 160 13.21 -8.97 8.27
CA LEU A 160 13.09 -9.69 7.01
C LEU A 160 13.36 -11.20 7.14
N SER A 161 14.06 -11.65 8.19
CA SER A 161 14.30 -13.08 8.42
C SER A 161 13.00 -13.88 8.58
N VAL A 162 11.93 -13.27 9.10
CA VAL A 162 10.63 -13.93 9.30
C VAL A 162 10.02 -14.38 7.95
N PRO A 163 9.69 -13.46 7.01
CA PRO A 163 9.14 -13.86 5.72
C PRO A 163 10.14 -14.66 4.86
N LEU A 164 11.45 -14.38 4.97
CA LEU A 164 12.49 -15.15 4.27
C LEU A 164 12.52 -16.60 4.74
N ALA A 165 12.49 -16.85 6.05
CA ALA A 165 12.52 -18.20 6.60
C ALA A 165 11.28 -19.00 6.18
N MET A 166 10.09 -18.38 6.23
CA MET A 166 8.84 -19.03 5.80
C MET A 166 8.84 -19.33 4.30
N THR A 167 9.29 -18.39 3.47
CA THR A 167 9.41 -18.59 2.02
C THR A 167 10.42 -19.69 1.69
N ALA A 168 11.58 -19.69 2.38
CA ALA A 168 12.60 -20.72 2.22
C ALA A 168 12.10 -22.09 2.68
N ALA A 169 11.32 -22.18 3.75
CA ALA A 169 10.73 -23.43 4.21
C ALA A 169 9.82 -24.08 3.16
N ILE A 170 9.01 -23.29 2.44
CA ILE A 170 8.19 -23.79 1.32
C ILE A 170 9.10 -24.35 0.22
N GLY A 171 10.11 -23.59 -0.21
CA GLY A 171 11.06 -24.01 -1.25
C GLY A 171 11.86 -25.26 -0.89
N LEU A 172 12.39 -25.31 0.33
CA LEU A 172 13.18 -26.43 0.85
C LEU A 172 12.32 -27.68 1.00
N SER A 173 11.10 -27.56 1.54
CA SER A 173 10.20 -28.71 1.70
C SER A 173 9.82 -29.31 0.35
N TYR A 174 9.49 -28.50 -0.67
CA TYR A 174 9.27 -28.99 -2.03
C TYR A 174 10.53 -29.65 -2.60
N GLY A 175 11.69 -29.01 -2.49
CA GLY A 175 12.95 -29.54 -3.02
C GLY A 175 13.36 -30.89 -2.41
N VAL A 176 13.16 -31.06 -1.10
CA VAL A 176 13.49 -32.29 -0.36
C VAL A 176 12.44 -33.39 -0.59
N LEU A 177 11.15 -33.05 -0.54
CA LEU A 177 10.07 -34.04 -0.56
C LEU A 177 9.57 -34.36 -1.97
N ARG A 178 10.01 -33.67 -3.02
CA ARG A 178 9.45 -33.83 -4.39
C ARG A 178 9.31 -35.26 -4.91
N GLY A 179 10.16 -36.19 -4.45
CA GLY A 179 10.12 -37.59 -4.87
C GLY A 179 9.09 -38.45 -4.12
N GLU A 180 8.62 -37.97 -2.97
CA GLU A 180 7.64 -38.63 -2.10
C GLU A 180 6.26 -37.98 -2.16
N LEU A 181 6.18 -36.77 -2.72
CA LEU A 181 4.92 -36.06 -2.87
C LEU A 181 4.02 -36.77 -3.91
N PRO A 182 2.70 -36.84 -3.66
CA PRO A 182 1.74 -37.27 -4.67
C PRO A 182 1.78 -36.35 -5.90
N ASP A 183 1.13 -36.78 -6.99
CA ASP A 183 1.01 -35.96 -8.21
C ASP A 183 0.14 -34.71 -8.00
N GLN A 184 -0.81 -34.78 -7.07
CA GLN A 184 -1.76 -33.72 -6.78
C GLN A 184 -1.90 -33.45 -5.28
N LEU A 185 -2.11 -32.18 -4.93
CA LEU A 185 -2.33 -31.71 -3.58
C LEU A 185 -3.64 -30.91 -3.51
N PRO A 186 -4.35 -30.94 -2.36
CA PRO A 186 -5.49 -30.07 -2.13
C PRO A 186 -5.12 -28.59 -2.26
N SER A 187 -5.90 -27.87 -3.04
CA SER A 187 -5.76 -26.42 -3.26
C SER A 187 -6.88 -25.61 -2.59
N HIS A 188 -8.04 -26.23 -2.37
CA HIS A 188 -9.19 -25.61 -1.73
C HIS A 188 -9.86 -26.58 -0.75
N TRP A 189 -10.50 -26.00 0.27
CA TRP A 189 -11.28 -26.70 1.27
C TRP A 189 -12.64 -26.02 1.42
N ASN A 190 -13.70 -26.81 1.43
CA ASN A 190 -15.04 -26.30 1.67
C ASN A 190 -15.23 -25.86 3.14
N PHE A 191 -16.41 -25.30 3.47
CA PHE A 191 -16.75 -24.86 4.82
C PHE A 191 -16.72 -25.96 5.89
N ALA A 192 -16.79 -27.24 5.51
CA ALA A 192 -16.65 -28.37 6.43
C ALA A 192 -15.18 -28.79 6.62
N GLY A 193 -14.23 -28.12 5.95
CA GLY A 193 -12.80 -28.43 6.00
C GLY A 193 -12.40 -29.65 5.16
N HIS A 194 -13.26 -30.08 4.23
CA HIS A 194 -12.94 -31.19 3.34
C HIS A 194 -12.32 -30.63 2.05
N PRO A 195 -11.27 -31.27 1.52
CA PRO A 195 -10.69 -30.86 0.25
C PRO A 195 -11.70 -31.13 -0.89
N ASP A 196 -11.95 -30.10 -1.70
CA ASP A 196 -12.91 -30.15 -2.82
C ASP A 196 -12.30 -29.71 -4.16
N ASP A 197 -11.08 -29.15 -4.16
CA ASP A 197 -10.27 -28.91 -5.36
C ASP A 197 -8.83 -29.41 -5.18
N MET A 198 -8.23 -29.87 -6.27
CA MET A 198 -6.92 -30.51 -6.31
C MET A 198 -6.09 -29.93 -7.45
N TRP A 199 -4.89 -29.47 -7.14
CA TRP A 199 -3.93 -28.98 -8.13
C TRP A 199 -2.73 -29.93 -8.23
N SER A 200 -2.01 -29.87 -9.35
CA SER A 200 -0.74 -30.59 -9.42
C SER A 200 0.22 -30.05 -8.35
N THR A 201 1.06 -30.92 -7.78
CA THR A 201 2.00 -30.56 -6.72
C THR A 201 2.89 -29.39 -7.12
N THR A 202 3.34 -29.36 -8.38
CA THR A 202 4.11 -28.23 -8.93
C THR A 202 3.29 -26.94 -8.98
N ALA A 203 2.03 -26.99 -9.43
CA ALA A 203 1.18 -25.79 -9.48
C ALA A 203 0.90 -25.25 -8.07
N MET A 204 0.62 -26.14 -7.11
CA MET A 204 0.41 -25.77 -5.72
C MET A 204 1.66 -25.14 -5.09
N PHE A 205 2.84 -25.71 -5.38
CA PHE A 205 4.12 -25.14 -4.98
C PHE A 205 4.32 -23.75 -5.58
N LEU A 206 4.15 -23.58 -6.90
CA LEU A 206 4.36 -22.29 -7.56
C LEU A 206 3.41 -21.21 -7.03
N ALA A 207 2.15 -21.58 -6.75
CA ALA A 207 1.18 -20.64 -6.21
C ALA A 207 1.51 -20.19 -4.79
N THR A 208 1.79 -21.13 -3.88
CA THR A 208 2.15 -20.82 -2.49
C THR A 208 3.51 -20.14 -2.39
N PHE A 209 4.52 -20.65 -3.10
CA PHE A 209 5.85 -20.03 -3.16
C PHE A 209 5.78 -18.63 -3.77
N GLY A 210 5.02 -18.43 -4.85
CA GLY A 210 4.82 -17.11 -5.46
C GLY A 210 4.14 -16.11 -4.51
N LEU A 211 3.09 -16.55 -3.81
CA LEU A 211 2.38 -15.74 -2.80
C LEU A 211 3.31 -15.30 -1.65
N ALA A 212 4.26 -16.14 -1.25
CA ALA A 212 5.26 -15.80 -0.23
C ALA A 212 6.41 -14.96 -0.79
N ALA A 213 6.97 -15.36 -1.93
CA ALA A 213 8.21 -14.80 -2.48
C ALA A 213 8.03 -13.39 -3.04
N LEU A 214 6.92 -13.10 -3.74
CA LEU A 214 6.72 -11.78 -4.36
C LEU A 214 6.69 -10.65 -3.31
N PRO A 215 5.87 -10.73 -2.23
CA PRO A 215 5.92 -9.73 -1.17
C PRO A 215 7.25 -9.70 -0.42
N THR A 216 7.89 -10.85 -0.22
CA THR A 216 9.19 -10.94 0.46
C THR A 216 10.30 -10.23 -0.32
N VAL A 217 10.36 -10.43 -1.64
CA VAL A 217 11.28 -9.72 -2.53
C VAL A 217 10.97 -8.23 -2.53
N TRP A 218 9.69 -7.84 -2.56
CA TRP A 218 9.30 -6.44 -2.49
C TRP A 218 9.70 -5.78 -1.17
N ALA A 219 9.52 -6.46 -0.04
CA ALA A 219 9.96 -6.00 1.28
C ALA A 219 11.47 -5.87 1.38
N ALA A 220 12.23 -6.85 0.86
CA ALA A 220 13.68 -6.78 0.79
C ALA A 220 14.14 -5.59 -0.06
N TRP A 221 13.56 -5.41 -1.25
CA TRP A 221 13.84 -4.28 -2.12
C TRP A 221 13.51 -2.94 -1.47
N SER A 222 12.35 -2.82 -0.81
CA SER A 222 11.90 -1.63 -0.07
C SER A 222 12.89 -1.26 1.04
N THR A 223 13.38 -2.26 1.76
CA THR A 223 14.36 -2.09 2.86
C THR A 223 15.72 -1.66 2.32
N LEU A 224 16.20 -2.26 1.23
CA LEU A 224 17.49 -1.97 0.63
C LEU A 224 17.54 -0.62 -0.11
N LYS A 225 16.45 -0.21 -0.75
CA LYS A 225 16.35 1.06 -1.51
C LYS A 225 16.02 2.28 -0.64
N GLN A 226 16.19 2.16 0.67
CA GLN A 226 16.01 3.24 1.64
C GLN A 226 14.68 4.02 1.52
N ARG A 227 13.55 3.31 1.38
CA ARG A 227 12.20 3.90 1.54
C ARG A 227 12.00 4.44 2.97
N SER A 228 10.93 5.20 3.22
CA SER A 228 10.57 5.66 4.57
C SER A 228 10.43 4.50 5.56
N ALA A 229 10.68 4.75 6.85
CA ALA A 229 10.62 3.72 7.89
C ALA A 229 9.24 3.05 7.97
N LEU A 230 8.19 3.85 7.85
CA LEU A 230 6.80 3.41 7.74
C LEU A 230 6.60 2.40 6.58
N ALA A 231 7.12 2.71 5.38
CA ALA A 231 7.01 1.81 4.23
C ALA A 231 7.81 0.50 4.42
N ARG A 232 8.98 0.55 5.06
CA ARG A 232 9.75 -0.67 5.39
C ARG A 232 8.98 -1.57 6.34
N GLY A 233 8.49 -1.02 7.45
CA GLY A 233 7.69 -1.75 8.42
C GLY A 233 6.47 -2.42 7.78
N ALA A 234 5.70 -1.66 7.00
CA ALA A 234 4.49 -2.17 6.35
C ALA A 234 4.76 -3.27 5.31
N THR A 235 5.78 -3.09 4.47
CA THR A 235 6.13 -4.11 3.47
C THR A 235 6.65 -5.39 4.13
N ILE A 236 7.42 -5.30 5.23
CA ILE A 236 7.84 -6.46 6.03
C ILE A 236 6.64 -7.14 6.71
N GLY A 237 5.71 -6.37 7.29
CA GLY A 237 4.50 -6.91 7.91
C GLY A 237 3.60 -7.65 6.91
N LEU A 238 3.39 -7.06 5.72
CA LEU A 238 2.65 -7.70 4.63
C LEU A 238 3.37 -8.96 4.12
N ALA A 239 4.69 -8.90 3.94
CA ALA A 239 5.46 -10.07 3.52
C ALA A 239 5.36 -11.20 4.55
N SER A 240 5.42 -10.86 5.85
CA SER A 240 5.26 -11.83 6.94
C SER A 240 3.87 -12.46 6.94
N PHE A 241 2.82 -11.66 6.71
CA PHE A 241 1.45 -12.16 6.57
C PHE A 241 1.34 -13.15 5.40
N ALA A 242 1.79 -12.74 4.22
CA ALA A 242 1.67 -13.51 2.99
C ALA A 242 2.49 -14.80 3.05
N ALA A 243 3.72 -14.73 3.56
CA ALA A 243 4.59 -15.89 3.73
C ALA A 243 4.04 -16.86 4.79
N SER A 244 3.48 -16.36 5.90
CA SER A 244 2.81 -17.18 6.90
C SER A 244 1.58 -17.89 6.33
N LEU A 245 0.73 -17.15 5.63
CA LEU A 245 -0.48 -17.69 5.02
C LEU A 245 -0.10 -18.76 3.98
N ALA A 246 0.82 -18.46 3.08
CA ALA A 246 1.30 -19.39 2.07
C ALA A 246 1.94 -20.65 2.68
N CYS A 247 2.77 -20.50 3.71
CA CYS A 247 3.41 -21.61 4.40
C CYS A 247 2.38 -22.49 5.11
N GLY A 248 1.40 -21.89 5.77
CA GLY A 248 0.32 -22.62 6.43
C GLY A 248 -0.60 -23.36 5.44
N VAL A 249 -0.94 -22.73 4.30
CA VAL A 249 -1.69 -23.41 3.23
C VAL A 249 -0.88 -24.58 2.66
N TRP A 250 0.41 -24.38 2.35
CA TRP A 250 1.30 -25.44 1.87
C TRP A 250 1.37 -26.61 2.86
N LEU A 251 1.60 -26.32 4.14
CA LEU A 251 1.65 -27.34 5.19
C LEU A 251 0.31 -28.08 5.34
N LEU A 252 -0.81 -27.35 5.25
CA LEU A 252 -2.13 -27.96 5.31
C LEU A 252 -2.36 -28.92 4.14
N SER A 253 -1.97 -28.54 2.92
CA SER A 253 -2.04 -29.43 1.75
C SER A 253 -1.26 -30.73 1.98
N LEU A 254 -0.07 -30.66 2.57
CA LEU A 254 0.73 -31.85 2.89
C LEU A 254 0.07 -32.73 3.97
N ILE A 255 -0.44 -32.12 5.04
CA ILE A 255 -1.08 -32.83 6.16
C ILE A 255 -2.37 -33.52 5.70
N THR A 256 -3.17 -32.84 4.88
CA THR A 256 -4.48 -33.33 4.42
C THR A 256 -4.38 -34.55 3.51
N VAL A 257 -3.36 -34.61 2.64
CA VAL A 257 -3.06 -35.84 1.87
C VAL A 257 -2.64 -36.99 2.80
N GLY A 258 -1.91 -36.70 3.88
CA GLY A 258 -1.52 -37.70 4.89
C GLY A 258 -2.66 -38.23 5.77
N GLY A 259 -3.93 -37.94 5.45
CA GLY A 259 -5.08 -38.32 6.27
C GLY A 259 -5.31 -37.40 7.48
N GLY A 260 -4.82 -36.15 7.39
CA GLY A 260 -4.96 -35.14 8.43
C GLY A 260 -6.40 -34.74 8.77
N PRO A 261 -6.59 -33.83 9.74
CA PRO A 261 -7.91 -33.44 10.20
C PRO A 261 -8.75 -32.85 9.07
N GLN A 262 -10.06 -33.06 9.14
CA GLN A 262 -11.06 -32.49 8.25
C GLN A 262 -12.15 -31.85 9.12
N ALA A 263 -12.03 -30.55 9.35
CA ALA A 263 -12.91 -29.81 10.25
C ALA A 263 -13.08 -28.36 9.78
N TRP A 264 -14.25 -27.80 10.06
CA TRP A 264 -14.63 -26.44 9.67
C TRP A 264 -13.67 -25.34 10.16
N TRP A 265 -12.93 -25.59 11.25
CA TRP A 265 -11.98 -24.63 11.82
C TRP A 265 -10.60 -24.65 11.15
N ILE A 266 -10.34 -25.59 10.24
CA ILE A 266 -9.04 -25.73 9.58
C ILE A 266 -8.59 -24.45 8.85
N PRO A 267 -9.43 -23.78 8.04
CA PRO A 267 -9.04 -22.52 7.43
C PRO A 267 -8.66 -21.47 8.49
N LEU A 268 -9.34 -21.44 9.64
CA LEU A 268 -9.01 -20.52 10.73
C LEU A 268 -7.65 -20.83 11.36
N ALA A 269 -7.28 -22.11 11.45
CA ALA A 269 -5.97 -22.54 11.94
C ALA A 269 -4.81 -22.11 11.04
N VAL A 270 -5.06 -21.75 9.78
CA VAL A 270 -4.07 -21.17 8.86
C VAL A 270 -4.09 -19.64 8.90
N ILE A 271 -5.30 -19.05 8.91
CA ILE A 271 -5.51 -17.61 8.82
C ILE A 271 -5.11 -16.90 10.12
N LEU A 272 -5.57 -17.39 11.28
CA LEU A 272 -5.35 -16.72 12.57
C LEU A 272 -3.87 -16.59 12.93
N PRO A 273 -3.02 -17.63 12.80
CA PRO A 273 -1.59 -17.47 13.06
C PRO A 273 -0.92 -16.44 12.16
N SER A 274 -1.39 -16.29 10.91
CA SER A 274 -0.84 -15.31 9.97
C SER A 274 -1.10 -13.87 10.44
N PHE A 275 -2.28 -13.59 11.00
CA PHE A 275 -2.54 -12.31 11.66
C PHE A 275 -1.68 -12.10 12.91
N VAL A 276 -1.47 -13.15 13.71
CA VAL A 276 -0.63 -13.09 14.92
C VAL A 276 0.82 -12.79 14.57
N VAL A 277 1.38 -13.48 13.56
CA VAL A 277 2.76 -13.24 13.09
C VAL A 277 2.93 -11.78 12.67
N THR A 278 2.02 -11.24 11.87
CA THR A 278 2.08 -9.84 11.42
C THR A 278 1.96 -8.85 12.58
N LEU A 279 1.04 -9.09 13.51
CA LEU A 279 0.89 -8.26 14.71
C LEU A 279 2.17 -8.26 15.56
N VAL A 280 2.78 -9.43 15.77
CA VAL A 280 4.02 -9.59 16.53
C VAL A 280 5.17 -8.86 15.86
N VAL A 281 5.31 -8.98 14.53
CA VAL A 281 6.34 -8.26 13.77
C VAL A 281 6.18 -6.75 13.95
N PHE A 282 4.97 -6.21 13.76
CA PHE A 282 4.77 -4.76 13.93
C PHE A 282 4.99 -4.29 15.38
N ALA A 283 4.44 -5.01 16.36
CA ALA A 283 4.61 -4.67 17.76
C ALA A 283 6.09 -4.74 18.21
N ALA A 284 6.85 -5.71 17.70
CA ALA A 284 8.27 -5.82 17.97
C ALA A 284 9.04 -4.64 17.37
N LEU A 285 8.77 -4.27 16.11
CA LEU A 285 9.39 -3.10 15.47
C LEU A 285 9.11 -1.82 16.26
N ALA A 286 7.86 -1.56 16.63
CA ALA A 286 7.48 -0.37 17.39
C ALA A 286 8.14 -0.33 18.78
N ARG A 287 8.17 -1.46 19.50
CA ARG A 287 8.83 -1.53 20.81
C ARG A 287 10.34 -1.28 20.74
N ILE A 288 11.00 -1.83 19.72
CA ILE A 288 12.43 -1.63 19.51
C ILE A 288 12.71 -0.17 19.11
N GLY A 289 11.88 0.40 18.23
CA GLY A 289 11.95 1.81 17.84
C GLY A 289 11.83 2.73 19.05
N ARG A 290 10.79 2.55 19.86
CA ARG A 290 10.60 3.32 21.10
C ARG A 290 11.77 3.19 22.08
N SER A 291 12.34 2.00 22.21
CA SER A 291 13.51 1.79 23.08
C SER A 291 14.75 2.52 22.57
N ALA A 292 14.93 2.60 21.25
CA ALA A 292 16.03 3.33 20.62
C ALA A 292 15.86 4.85 20.76
N GLU A 293 14.63 5.35 20.61
CA GLU A 293 14.28 6.77 20.84
C GLU A 293 14.58 7.19 22.28
N LEU A 294 14.06 6.45 23.26
CA LEU A 294 14.31 6.72 24.69
C LEU A 294 15.79 6.74 25.04
N LYS A 295 16.58 5.84 24.45
CA LYS A 295 18.03 5.80 24.66
C LYS A 295 18.70 7.07 24.11
N ARG A 296 18.32 7.51 22.91
CA ARG A 296 18.84 8.73 22.29
C ARG A 296 18.49 9.97 23.13
N ASP A 297 17.24 10.07 23.58
CA ASP A 297 16.78 11.22 24.37
C ASP A 297 17.50 11.33 25.72
N LEU A 298 17.85 10.19 26.33
CA LEU A 298 18.68 10.13 27.54
C LEU A 298 20.13 10.54 27.30
N GLU A 299 20.68 10.22 26.12
CA GLU A 299 22.04 10.60 25.71
C GLU A 299 22.12 12.09 25.34
N ASP A 300 21.05 12.64 24.77
CA ASP A 300 20.95 14.05 24.35
C ASP A 300 20.50 14.99 25.49
N ALA A 301 20.06 14.45 26.63
CA ALA A 301 19.68 15.25 27.79
C ALA A 301 20.91 16.00 28.32
N PRO A 302 20.90 17.35 28.35
CA PRO A 302 22.04 18.12 28.85
C PRO A 302 22.33 17.71 30.29
N ASP A 303 23.57 17.28 30.53
CA ASP A 303 24.09 16.88 31.84
C ASP A 303 23.72 18.00 32.82
N GLY A 304 22.82 17.72 33.77
CA GLY A 304 22.21 18.71 34.68
C GLY A 304 23.17 19.28 35.72
N ARG A 305 24.40 19.58 35.31
CA ARG A 305 25.54 20.04 36.12
C ARG A 305 25.80 21.53 36.09
N ASP A 306 24.91 22.34 35.50
CA ASP A 306 24.90 23.79 35.70
C ASP A 306 23.56 24.18 36.30
N HIS A 307 23.47 24.25 37.63
CA HIS A 307 22.60 25.13 38.43
C HIS A 307 22.74 24.75 39.93
N ARG A 308 23.87 25.09 40.55
CA ARG A 308 23.96 25.34 42.00
C ARG A 308 24.91 26.50 42.26
#